data_AF-A0A955Q5Q3-F1
#
_entry.id   AF-A0A955Q5Q3-F1
#
_cell.length_a   1.000
_cell.length_b   1.000
_cell.length_c   1.000
_cell.angle_alpha   90.00
_cell.angle_beta   90.00
_cell.angle_gamma   90.00
#
_symmetry.space_group_name_H-M   'P 1'
#
loop_
_entity.id
_entity.type
_entity.pdbx_description
1 polymer ?
#
loop_
_entity_poly.entity_id
_entity_poly.type
_entity_poly.pdbx_seq_one_letter_code
_entity_poly.pdbx_strand_id
1 'polypeptide(L)'
;MGCRRPWVAPFIWALTGLIIVALAWASPFYTEALWAPGALSRHHTDIVRCSSCHEPFRGATPKKCLACHTLEVFQSRSEPDVRQLHHDAIRSSQACLVCHTEHRGVLTAITIGRVNPHGELIFRATGAKSCSDCHVIKAGTEKQGGTLLHNSYVEQLIRKGEGAHRLGHFAKCLKCHRGGQLGVDEEDKDDEDKDDEDKDDEDKDDEDKDDEDD
;
A
#
# COMPACT_ATOMS: atom_id res chain seq x y z
N MET A 1 -18.85 -48.18 11.74
CA MET A 1 -18.41 -47.13 12.69
C MET A 1 -17.10 -47.56 13.35
N GLY A 2 -16.01 -46.80 13.20
CA GLY A 2 -14.70 -47.19 13.72
C GLY A 2 -14.59 -46.98 15.24
N CYS A 3 -14.28 -48.05 15.99
CA CYS A 3 -13.92 -47.98 17.40
C CYS A 3 -12.62 -47.17 17.58
N ARG A 4 -12.72 -45.93 18.04
CA ARG A 4 -11.56 -45.23 18.58
C ARG A 4 -11.17 -45.89 19.90
N ARG A 5 -9.92 -46.35 20.00
CA ARG A 5 -9.37 -46.97 21.22
C ARG A 5 -9.50 -45.99 22.40
N PRO A 6 -9.95 -46.43 23.58
CA PRO A 6 -10.30 -45.54 24.70
C PRO A 6 -9.11 -44.72 25.23
N TRP A 7 -7.87 -45.15 25.01
CA TRP A 7 -6.67 -44.39 25.41
C TRP A 7 -6.32 -43.23 24.47
N VAL A 8 -6.89 -43.20 23.26
CA VAL A 8 -6.47 -42.23 22.24
C VAL A 8 -6.93 -40.82 22.63
N ALA A 9 -8.12 -40.69 23.20
CA ALA A 9 -8.63 -39.40 23.68
C ALA A 9 -7.77 -38.78 24.80
N PRO A 10 -7.48 -39.47 25.93
CA PRO A 10 -6.64 -38.88 26.99
C PRO A 10 -5.21 -38.61 26.52
N PHE A 11 -4.67 -39.43 25.61
CA PHE A 11 -3.35 -39.17 25.02
C PHE A 11 -3.35 -37.91 24.16
N ILE A 12 -4.37 -37.69 23.33
CA ILE A 12 -4.52 -36.45 22.55
C ILE A 12 -4.63 -35.26 23.50
N TRP A 13 -5.46 -35.31 24.53
CA TRP A 13 -5.60 -34.21 25.49
C TRP A 13 -4.30 -33.90 26.23
N ALA A 14 -3.55 -34.93 26.66
CA ALA A 14 -2.26 -34.74 27.30
C ALA A 14 -1.24 -34.08 26.35
N LEU A 15 -1.20 -34.53 25.09
CA LEU A 15 -0.30 -33.98 24.08
C LEU A 15 -0.68 -32.54 23.71
N THR A 16 -1.96 -32.24 23.54
CA THR A 16 -2.46 -30.87 23.31
C THR A 16 -2.14 -29.96 24.49
N GLY A 17 -2.36 -30.42 25.73
CA GLY A 17 -2.01 -29.66 26.93
C GLY A 17 -0.52 -29.35 27.01
N LEU A 18 0.34 -30.33 26.72
CA LEU A 18 1.80 -30.15 26.65
C LEU A 18 2.17 -29.07 25.63
N ILE A 19 1.59 -29.10 24.43
CA ILE A 19 1.86 -28.11 23.37
C ILE A 19 1.44 -26.71 23.82
N ILE A 20 0.26 -26.56 24.43
CA ILE A 20 -0.22 -25.24 24.91
C ILE A 20 0.72 -24.69 25.97
N VAL A 21 1.15 -25.51 26.94
CA VAL A 21 2.09 -25.09 27.97
C VAL A 21 3.45 -24.71 27.36
N ALA A 22 3.96 -25.50 26.41
CA ALA A 22 5.21 -25.21 25.72
C ALA A 22 5.13 -23.89 24.93
N LEU A 23 4.03 -23.65 24.21
CA LEU A 23 3.81 -22.39 23.48
C LEU A 23 3.65 -21.20 24.43
N ALA A 24 2.91 -21.34 25.52
CA ALA A 24 2.75 -20.28 26.51
C ALA A 24 4.09 -19.90 27.16
N TRP A 25 4.94 -20.90 27.42
CA TRP A 25 6.28 -20.68 27.98
C TRP A 25 7.25 -20.10 26.96
N ALA A 26 7.25 -20.58 25.71
CA ALA A 26 8.15 -20.14 24.66
C ALA A 26 7.78 -18.75 24.09
N SER A 27 6.49 -18.41 24.05
CA SER A 27 5.96 -17.16 23.48
C SER A 27 6.70 -15.89 23.95
N PRO A 28 6.96 -15.65 25.25
CA PRO A 28 7.69 -14.45 25.70
C PRO A 28 9.18 -14.42 25.32
N PHE A 29 9.81 -15.56 25.04
CA PHE A 29 11.23 -15.65 24.71
C PHE A 29 11.51 -15.67 23.20
N TYR A 30 10.53 -16.12 22.40
CA TYR A 30 10.65 -16.30 20.96
C TYR A 30 9.60 -15.51 20.19
N THR A 31 9.33 -14.28 20.63
CA THR A 31 8.28 -13.43 20.04
C THR A 31 8.49 -13.18 18.55
N GLU A 32 9.74 -12.95 18.15
CA GLU A 32 10.10 -12.67 16.76
C GLU A 32 9.88 -13.90 15.85
N ALA A 33 10.17 -15.10 16.33
CA ALA A 33 10.03 -16.32 15.53
C ALA A 33 8.58 -16.82 15.43
N LEU A 34 7.77 -16.56 16.46
CA LEU A 34 6.40 -17.07 16.56
C LEU A 34 5.34 -16.05 16.14
N TRP A 35 5.59 -14.75 16.32
CA TRP A 35 4.56 -13.72 16.22
C TRP A 35 4.94 -12.51 15.37
N ALA A 36 6.22 -12.29 15.03
CA ALA A 36 6.58 -11.13 14.23
C ALA A 36 6.14 -11.31 12.77
N PRO A 37 5.48 -10.30 12.17
CA PRO A 37 5.01 -10.35 10.79
C PRO A 37 6.14 -10.20 9.76
N GLY A 38 7.41 -10.27 10.16
CA GLY A 38 8.58 -10.09 9.30
C GLY A 38 9.59 -9.11 9.88
N ALA A 39 10.70 -8.91 9.16
CA ALA A 39 11.76 -8.00 9.60
C ALA A 39 11.27 -6.54 9.65
N LEU A 40 11.82 -5.73 10.55
CA LEU A 40 11.58 -4.29 10.63
C LEU A 40 12.17 -3.54 9.43
N SER A 41 11.78 -2.30 9.23
CA SER A 41 12.28 -1.45 8.16
C SER A 41 13.80 -1.28 8.26
N ARG A 42 14.45 -0.91 7.15
CA ARG A 42 15.91 -0.66 7.15
C ARG A 42 16.36 0.44 8.12
N HIS A 43 15.42 1.28 8.58
CA HIS A 43 15.71 2.42 9.45
C HIS A 43 15.58 2.09 10.94
N HIS A 44 14.98 0.94 11.28
CA HIS A 44 14.80 0.47 12.65
C HIS A 44 15.39 -0.92 12.87
N THR A 45 16.44 -1.29 12.13
CA THR A 45 17.07 -2.62 12.21
C THR A 45 17.71 -2.91 13.57
N ASP A 46 18.00 -1.88 14.35
CA ASP A 46 18.57 -1.92 15.68
C ASP A 46 17.52 -2.10 16.79
N ILE A 47 16.23 -1.98 16.47
CA ILE A 47 15.14 -2.19 17.43
C ILE A 47 14.85 -3.69 17.54
N VAL A 48 15.17 -4.26 18.71
CA VAL A 48 14.99 -5.69 18.99
C VAL A 48 13.77 -6.03 19.84
N ARG A 49 13.08 -5.02 20.40
CA ARG A 49 11.91 -5.22 21.28
C ARG A 49 10.64 -4.76 20.60
N CYS A 50 9.68 -5.67 20.42
CA CYS A 50 8.37 -5.33 19.85
C CYS A 50 7.64 -4.24 20.68
N SER A 51 7.82 -4.25 22.00
CA SER A 51 7.24 -3.26 22.93
C SER A 51 7.81 -1.84 22.80
N SER A 52 8.87 -1.64 22.01
CA SER A 52 9.35 -0.31 21.62
C SER A 52 8.33 0.42 20.77
N CYS A 53 7.58 -0.29 19.93
CA CYS A 53 6.56 0.27 19.05
C CYS A 53 5.14 -0.13 19.48
N HIS A 54 4.98 -1.33 20.04
CA HIS A 54 3.69 -1.91 20.40
C HIS A 54 3.29 -1.66 21.86
N GLU A 55 1.99 -1.47 22.06
CA GLU A 55 1.33 -1.63 23.35
C GLU A 55 0.57 -2.97 23.42
N PRO A 56 0.52 -3.62 24.59
CA PRO A 56 -0.20 -4.87 24.77
C PRO A 56 -1.64 -4.77 24.24
N PHE A 57 -2.00 -5.69 23.35
CA PHE A 57 -3.32 -5.79 22.72
C PHE A 57 -3.80 -4.57 21.91
N ARG A 58 -2.96 -3.55 21.72
CA ARG A 58 -3.29 -2.34 20.93
C ARG A 58 -2.47 -2.22 19.65
N GLY A 59 -1.45 -3.05 19.49
CA GLY A 59 -0.55 -2.96 18.35
C GLY A 59 0.38 -1.74 18.48
N ALA A 60 0.93 -1.29 17.35
CA ALA A 60 1.76 -0.10 17.31
C ALA A 60 0.92 1.17 17.52
N THR A 61 1.35 2.06 18.43
CA THR A 61 0.60 3.29 18.75
C THR A 61 1.37 4.55 18.35
N PRO A 62 0.67 5.65 18.02
CA PRO A 62 1.32 6.94 17.75
C PRO A 62 2.23 7.37 18.90
N LYS A 63 1.77 7.16 20.14
CA LYS A 63 2.52 7.49 21.36
C LYS A 63 3.90 6.85 21.40
N LYS A 64 4.01 5.56 21.01
CA LYS A 64 5.28 4.85 20.96
C LYS A 64 6.21 5.40 19.88
N CYS A 65 5.67 5.77 18.72
CA CYS A 65 6.43 6.40 17.64
C CYS A 65 6.99 7.77 18.07
N LEU A 66 6.17 8.58 18.73
CA LEU A 66 6.53 9.92 19.21
C LEU A 66 7.53 9.92 20.37
N ALA A 67 7.80 8.78 20.99
CA ALA A 67 8.85 8.66 22.00
C ALA A 67 10.25 8.88 21.40
N CYS A 68 10.44 8.55 20.11
CA CYS A 68 11.70 8.78 19.38
C CYS A 68 11.54 9.88 18.32
N HIS A 69 10.36 10.00 17.71
CA HIS A 69 10.06 11.02 16.70
C HIS A 69 9.30 12.20 17.31
N THR A 70 9.99 13.09 18.00
CA THR A 70 9.34 14.24 18.64
C THR A 70 8.93 15.29 17.61
N LEU A 71 7.99 16.17 17.99
CA LEU A 71 7.57 17.29 17.13
C LEU A 71 8.74 18.18 16.74
N GLU A 72 9.69 18.41 17.65
CA GLU A 72 10.91 19.19 17.41
C GLU A 72 11.81 18.56 16.33
N VAL A 73 11.95 17.22 16.34
CA VAL A 73 12.68 16.48 15.31
C VAL A 73 12.03 16.69 13.94
N PHE A 74 10.71 16.65 13.86
CA PHE A 74 10.01 16.94 12.60
C PHE A 74 10.20 18.39 12.18
N GLN A 75 10.04 19.35 13.09
CA GLN A 75 10.18 20.77 12.79
C GLN A 75 11.57 21.11 12.23
N SER A 76 12.63 20.53 12.78
CA SER A 76 14.01 20.80 12.39
C SER A 76 14.48 20.06 11.13
N ARG A 77 13.84 18.94 10.74
CA ARG A 77 14.34 18.06 9.67
C ARG A 77 13.43 17.90 8.46
N SER A 78 12.20 18.43 8.50
CA SER A 78 11.25 18.32 7.39
C SER A 78 11.11 19.63 6.61
N GLU A 79 10.83 19.50 5.31
CA GLU A 79 10.38 20.62 4.47
C GLU A 79 9.06 21.21 5.01
N PRO A 80 8.76 22.50 4.74
CA PRO A 80 7.60 23.18 5.31
C PRO A 80 6.26 22.44 5.17
N ASP A 81 5.99 21.88 3.99
CA ASP A 81 4.72 21.19 3.71
C ASP A 81 4.61 19.85 4.45
N VAL A 82 5.72 19.09 4.49
CA VAL A 82 5.81 17.83 5.25
C VAL A 82 5.72 18.08 6.75
N ARG A 83 6.25 19.21 7.23
CA ARG A 83 6.16 19.61 8.64
C ARG A 83 4.72 19.83 9.07
N GLN A 84 3.94 20.56 8.26
CA GLN A 84 2.54 20.82 8.54
C GLN A 84 1.72 19.52 8.56
N LEU A 85 1.98 18.61 7.61
CA LEU A 85 1.35 17.30 7.57
C LEU A 85 1.56 16.50 8.86
N HIS A 86 2.81 16.40 9.32
CA HIS A 86 3.13 15.70 10.58
C HIS A 86 2.47 16.38 11.77
N HIS A 87 2.47 17.71 11.82
CA HIS A 87 1.82 18.47 12.89
C HIS A 87 0.33 18.13 13.00
N ASP A 88 -0.39 18.09 11.89
CA ASP A 88 -1.83 17.78 11.88
C ASP A 88 -2.11 16.30 12.18
N ALA A 89 -1.28 15.38 11.69
CA ALA A 89 -1.35 13.96 12.03
C ALA A 89 -1.14 13.72 13.55
N ILE A 90 -0.20 14.44 14.17
CA ILE A 90 0.05 14.35 15.62
C ILE A 90 -1.12 14.93 16.41
N ARG A 91 -1.60 16.12 16.04
CA ARG A 91 -2.74 16.78 16.71
C ARG A 91 -3.99 15.90 16.68
N SER A 92 -4.22 15.19 15.59
CA SER A 92 -5.36 14.27 15.42
C SER A 92 -5.13 12.85 15.97
N SER A 93 -3.96 12.58 16.57
CA SER A 93 -3.57 11.24 17.05
C SER A 93 -3.68 10.15 15.97
N GLN A 94 -3.39 10.50 14.72
CA GLN A 94 -3.44 9.57 13.60
C GLN A 94 -2.38 8.47 13.73
N ALA A 95 -2.74 7.24 13.38
CA ALA A 95 -1.79 6.14 13.31
C ALA A 95 -0.71 6.41 12.24
N CYS A 96 0.55 6.44 12.67
CA CYS A 96 1.70 6.71 11.78
C CYS A 96 1.81 5.66 10.66
N LEU A 97 1.43 4.42 10.98
CA LEU A 97 1.45 3.29 10.05
C LEU A 97 0.39 3.36 8.93
N VAL A 98 -0.44 4.40 8.91
CA VAL A 98 -1.32 4.65 7.77
C VAL A 98 -0.52 5.12 6.55
N CYS A 99 0.57 5.87 6.80
CA CYS A 99 1.47 6.34 5.75
C CYS A 99 2.82 5.61 5.76
N HIS A 100 3.31 5.23 6.94
CA HIS A 100 4.58 4.53 7.10
C HIS A 100 4.39 3.01 7.11
N THR A 101 5.35 2.30 6.54
CA THR A 101 5.42 0.84 6.63
C THR A 101 6.64 0.46 7.45
N GLU A 102 6.43 -0.34 8.49
CA GLU A 102 7.52 -0.78 9.37
C GLU A 102 7.98 -2.19 9.02
N HIS A 103 7.15 -3.20 9.29
CA HIS A 103 7.48 -4.57 8.93
C HIS A 103 7.52 -4.75 7.40
N ARG A 104 8.40 -5.63 6.94
CA ARG A 104 8.60 -5.99 5.53
C ARG A 104 8.71 -7.50 5.34
N GLY A 105 8.44 -7.92 4.10
CA GLY A 105 8.56 -9.31 3.66
C GLY A 105 7.20 -9.98 3.43
N VAL A 106 7.25 -11.23 2.97
CA VAL A 106 6.06 -12.00 2.57
C VAL A 106 5.06 -12.14 3.72
N LEU A 107 5.55 -12.38 4.94
CA LEU A 107 4.70 -12.55 6.11
C LEU A 107 3.95 -11.25 6.49
N THR A 108 4.52 -10.09 6.16
CA THR A 108 3.87 -8.78 6.38
C THR A 108 2.72 -8.58 5.40
N ALA A 109 2.94 -8.95 4.14
CA ALA A 109 1.92 -8.85 3.10
C ALA A 109 0.66 -9.66 3.45
N ILE A 110 0.85 -10.84 4.08
CA ILE A 110 -0.24 -11.73 4.49
C ILE A 110 -0.96 -11.21 5.75
N THR A 111 -0.22 -10.63 6.71
CA THR A 111 -0.76 -10.31 8.05
C THR A 111 -1.33 -8.91 8.18
N ILE A 112 -0.81 -7.91 7.46
CA ILE A 112 -1.22 -6.50 7.63
C ILE A 112 -2.19 -6.05 6.53
N GLY A 113 -2.23 -6.73 5.38
CA GLY A 113 -3.18 -6.48 4.29
C GLY A 113 -3.15 -5.07 3.67
N ARG A 114 -2.24 -4.21 4.12
CA ARG A 114 -2.07 -2.83 3.66
C ARG A 114 -0.75 -2.70 2.92
N VAL A 115 -0.86 -2.71 1.60
CA VAL A 115 0.22 -2.37 0.69
C VAL A 115 -0.24 -1.10 -0.03
N ASN A 116 0.52 -0.01 0.10
CA ASN A 116 0.32 1.17 -0.75
C ASN A 116 0.17 0.68 -2.20
N PRO A 117 -0.99 0.90 -2.85
CA PRO A 117 -1.23 0.36 -4.18
C PRO A 117 -0.21 0.87 -5.19
N HIS A 118 0.34 2.07 -5.00
CA HIS A 118 1.31 2.67 -5.90
C HIS A 118 2.73 2.10 -5.73
N GLY A 119 3.07 1.55 -4.55
CA GLY A 119 4.40 1.00 -4.27
C GLY A 119 5.55 1.97 -4.58
N GLU A 120 6.80 1.50 -4.64
CA GLU A 120 7.99 2.30 -4.99
C GLU A 120 8.02 2.70 -6.48
N LEU A 121 7.44 1.86 -7.34
CA LEU A 121 7.53 2.01 -8.80
C LEU A 121 6.88 3.31 -9.28
N ILE A 122 5.70 3.65 -8.76
CA ILE A 122 4.96 4.84 -9.18
C ILE A 122 5.64 6.11 -8.69
N PHE A 123 6.19 6.14 -7.48
CA PHE A 123 6.97 7.30 -7.01
C PHE A 123 8.19 7.53 -7.90
N ARG A 124 8.88 6.46 -8.32
CA ARG A 124 10.03 6.59 -9.23
C ARG A 124 9.63 7.02 -10.64
N ALA A 125 8.54 6.50 -11.19
CA ALA A 125 8.08 6.82 -12.53
C ALA A 125 7.52 8.26 -12.64
N THR A 126 6.88 8.75 -11.59
CA THR A 126 6.30 10.10 -11.55
C THR A 126 7.27 11.15 -11.03
N GLY A 127 8.29 10.76 -10.27
CA GLY A 127 9.16 11.67 -9.54
C GLY A 127 8.50 12.26 -8.28
N ALA A 128 7.30 11.79 -7.92
CA ALA A 128 6.66 12.14 -6.67
C ALA A 128 7.50 11.64 -5.48
N LYS A 129 7.58 12.46 -4.44
CA LYS A 129 8.31 12.17 -3.20
C LYS A 129 7.37 11.83 -2.05
N SER A 130 6.08 12.17 -2.18
CA SER A 130 5.11 12.01 -1.09
C SER A 130 3.71 11.65 -1.60
N CYS A 131 2.90 11.02 -0.74
CA CYS A 131 1.49 10.74 -1.06
C CYS A 131 0.70 12.03 -1.30
N SER A 132 1.10 13.12 -0.63
CA SER A 132 0.50 14.45 -0.77
C SER A 132 0.78 15.13 -2.10
N ASP A 133 1.70 14.63 -2.93
CA ASP A 133 1.92 15.17 -4.27
C ASP A 133 0.74 14.85 -5.21
N CYS A 134 -0.05 13.83 -4.87
CA CYS A 134 -1.20 13.37 -5.67
C CYS A 134 -2.51 13.31 -4.88
N HIS A 135 -2.49 13.10 -3.57
CA HIS A 135 -3.69 12.95 -2.75
C HIS A 135 -3.87 14.09 -1.76
N VAL A 136 -5.13 14.44 -1.51
CA VAL A 136 -5.50 15.26 -0.35
C VAL A 136 -5.43 14.37 0.89
N ILE A 137 -4.46 14.63 1.76
CA ILE A 137 -4.32 13.92 3.04
C ILE A 137 -5.06 14.71 4.11
N LYS A 138 -6.22 14.20 4.56
CA LYS A 138 -6.96 14.77 5.70
C LYS A 138 -6.73 13.93 6.95
N ALA A 139 -6.55 14.62 8.08
CA ALA A 139 -6.53 14.00 9.39
C ALA A 139 -7.92 13.42 9.73
N GLY A 140 -8.02 12.09 9.85
CA GLY A 140 -9.29 11.42 10.16
C GLY A 140 -9.30 9.91 9.90
N THR A 141 -10.34 9.22 10.41
CA THR A 141 -10.56 7.77 10.31
C THR A 141 -11.10 7.30 8.96
N GLU A 142 -11.37 8.21 8.03
CA GLU A 142 -11.80 7.85 6.67
C GLU A 142 -10.68 7.13 5.92
N LYS A 143 -11.07 6.24 5.01
CA LYS A 143 -10.16 5.48 4.14
C LYS A 143 -9.22 6.45 3.40
N GLN A 144 -8.02 6.61 3.93
CA GLN A 144 -6.98 7.41 3.29
C GLN A 144 -6.62 6.77 1.95
N GLY A 145 -6.73 7.58 0.88
CA GLY A 145 -6.55 7.17 -0.51
C GLY A 145 -7.66 7.62 -1.49
N GLY A 146 -8.72 8.28 -1.03
CA GLY A 146 -9.89 8.55 -1.89
C GLY A 146 -9.84 9.79 -2.78
N THR A 147 -9.25 10.90 -2.30
CA THR A 147 -9.37 12.19 -3.01
C THR A 147 -8.05 12.58 -3.64
N LEU A 148 -8.04 12.65 -4.96
CA LEU A 148 -6.93 13.18 -5.74
C LEU A 148 -6.91 14.72 -5.66
N LEU A 149 -5.71 15.29 -5.71
CA LEU A 149 -5.55 16.73 -5.91
C LEU A 149 -6.09 17.11 -7.30
N HIS A 150 -6.79 18.24 -7.37
CA HIS A 150 -7.22 18.85 -8.62
C HIS A 150 -6.15 19.86 -9.04
N ASN A 151 -5.11 19.38 -9.73
CA ASN A 151 -4.07 20.21 -10.30
C ASN A 151 -3.62 19.66 -11.65
N SER A 152 -2.98 20.51 -12.46
CA SER A 152 -2.55 20.17 -13.82
C SER A 152 -1.56 18.99 -13.85
N TYR A 153 -0.76 18.81 -12.81
CA TYR A 153 0.19 17.70 -12.69
C TYR A 153 -0.53 16.35 -12.55
N VAL A 154 -1.48 16.24 -11.62
CA VAL A 154 -2.28 15.03 -11.41
C VAL A 154 -3.19 14.75 -12.61
N GLU A 155 -3.82 15.79 -13.18
CA GLU A 155 -4.65 15.65 -14.38
C GLU A 155 -3.85 15.15 -15.59
N GLN A 156 -2.64 15.68 -15.80
CA GLN A 156 -1.78 15.22 -16.88
C GLN A 156 -1.32 13.77 -16.67
N LEU A 157 -1.01 13.36 -15.44
CA LEU A 157 -0.67 11.97 -15.12
C LEU A 157 -1.85 11.02 -15.35
N ILE A 158 -3.07 11.42 -15.01
CA ILE A 158 -4.28 10.63 -15.27
C ILE A 158 -4.51 10.49 -16.78
N ARG A 159 -4.37 11.58 -17.55
CA ARG A 159 -4.48 11.56 -19.02
C ARG A 159 -3.42 10.66 -19.67
N LYS A 160 -2.14 10.82 -19.29
CA LYS A 160 -1.03 9.99 -19.77
C LYS A 160 -1.17 8.52 -19.37
N GLY A 161 -1.84 8.25 -18.26
CA GLY A 161 -2.06 6.89 -17.78
C GLY A 161 -3.15 6.12 -18.54
N GLU A 162 -3.82 6.73 -19.53
CA GLU A 162 -4.82 6.11 -20.44
C GLU A 162 -5.90 5.25 -19.73
N GLY A 163 -6.17 5.52 -18.45
CA GLY A 163 -7.13 4.77 -17.64
C GLY A 163 -6.56 3.83 -16.59
N ALA A 164 -5.24 3.68 -16.49
CA ALA A 164 -4.59 2.95 -15.39
C ALA A 164 -4.93 3.53 -14.00
N HIS A 165 -5.22 4.82 -13.93
CA HIS A 165 -5.65 5.54 -12.72
C HIS A 165 -7.17 5.69 -12.58
N ARG A 166 -7.99 5.02 -13.41
CA ARG A 166 -9.45 4.92 -13.19
C ARG A 166 -9.75 4.02 -11.99
N LEU A 167 -10.89 4.27 -11.32
CA LEU A 167 -11.36 3.45 -10.20
C LEU A 167 -11.37 1.97 -10.61
N GLY A 168 -10.65 1.11 -9.88
CA GLY A 168 -10.58 -0.34 -10.15
C GLY A 168 -9.56 -0.80 -11.19
N HIS A 169 -9.02 0.07 -12.04
CA HIS A 169 -8.05 -0.32 -13.08
C HIS A 169 -6.62 -0.52 -12.55
N PHE A 170 -6.28 0.16 -11.45
CA PHE A 170 -5.00 -0.03 -10.77
C PHE A 170 -4.82 -1.49 -10.27
N ALA A 171 -5.93 -2.19 -10.00
CA ALA A 171 -5.92 -3.60 -9.64
C ALA A 171 -5.35 -4.50 -10.75
N LYS A 172 -5.49 -4.11 -12.03
CA LYS A 172 -4.93 -4.87 -13.18
C LYS A 172 -3.40 -4.86 -13.15
N CYS A 173 -2.77 -3.72 -12.90
CA CYS A 173 -1.32 -3.61 -12.75
C CYS A 173 -0.82 -4.44 -11.55
N LEU A 174 -1.59 -4.40 -10.46
CA LEU A 174 -1.30 -5.14 -9.24
C LEU A 174 -1.47 -6.66 -9.38
N LYS A 175 -2.23 -7.16 -10.37
CA LYS A 175 -2.31 -8.60 -10.65
C LYS A 175 -0.92 -9.21 -10.87
N CYS A 176 -0.03 -8.51 -11.58
CA CYS A 176 1.33 -8.98 -11.82
C CYS A 176 2.32 -8.43 -10.77
N HIS A 177 2.17 -7.17 -10.36
CA HIS A 177 3.17 -6.48 -9.55
C HIS A 177 2.98 -6.57 -8.02
N ARG A 178 1.86 -7.12 -7.53
CA ARG A 178 1.59 -7.31 -6.09
C ARG A 178 1.97 -8.70 -5.57
N GLY A 179 2.77 -9.45 -6.34
CA GLY A 179 3.15 -10.84 -6.04
C GLY A 179 2.18 -11.88 -6.59
N GLY A 180 1.61 -11.67 -7.78
CA GLY A 180 0.50 -12.44 -8.33
C GLY A 180 0.67 -13.95 -8.35
N GLN A 181 -0.22 -14.66 -7.65
CA GLN A 181 -0.62 -16.01 -8.05
C GLN A 181 -1.86 -15.87 -8.93
N LEU A 182 -1.76 -16.37 -10.17
CA LEU A 182 -2.91 -16.58 -11.05
C LEU A 182 -3.90 -17.54 -10.39
N GLY A 183 -5.19 -17.25 -10.54
CA GLY A 183 -6.27 -18.16 -10.18
C GLY A 183 -7.58 -17.43 -9.92
N VAL A 184 -8.10 -16.71 -10.91
CA VAL A 184 -9.56 -16.63 -11.10
C VAL A 184 -9.78 -16.64 -12.60
N ASP A 185 -10.50 -17.66 -13.01
CA ASP A 185 -10.56 -18.17 -14.36
C ASP A 185 -11.42 -17.31 -15.28
N GLU A 186 -11.27 -17.67 -16.54
CA GLU A 186 -11.83 -17.12 -17.78
C GLU A 186 -13.31 -16.74 -17.69
N GLU A 187 -13.65 -15.59 -18.26
CA GLU A 187 -14.77 -15.38 -19.18
C GLU A 187 -14.85 -13.89 -19.50
N ASP A 188 -14.24 -13.49 -20.62
CA ASP A 188 -14.65 -12.33 -21.42
C ASP A 188 -14.11 -12.57 -22.84
N LYS A 189 -14.79 -13.50 -23.51
CA LYS A 189 -15.10 -13.46 -24.94
C LYS A 189 -16.21 -12.40 -25.06
N ASP A 190 -16.18 -11.37 -25.90
CA ASP A 190 -15.64 -11.18 -27.24
C ASP A 190 -15.47 -9.67 -27.43
N ASP A 191 -14.48 -9.23 -28.20
CA ASP A 191 -14.58 -8.04 -29.05
C ASP A 191 -13.42 -8.15 -30.05
N GLU A 192 -13.69 -8.83 -31.17
CA GLU A 192 -12.80 -8.92 -32.31
C GLU A 192 -12.62 -7.56 -32.97
N ASP A 193 -11.36 -7.26 -33.22
CA ASP A 193 -10.83 -6.14 -33.97
C ASP A 193 -11.50 -5.99 -35.34
N LYS A 194 -11.81 -4.73 -35.70
CA LYS A 194 -11.92 -4.31 -37.10
C LYS A 194 -11.09 -3.05 -37.27
N ASP A 195 -9.82 -3.29 -37.53
CA ASP A 195 -8.91 -2.33 -38.12
C ASP A 195 -9.02 -2.36 -39.65
N ASP A 196 -8.90 -1.16 -40.20
CA ASP A 196 -8.28 -0.79 -41.48
C ASP A 196 -8.91 -1.22 -42.81
N GLU A 197 -9.29 -0.20 -43.59
CA GLU A 197 -8.85 -0.12 -44.98
C GLU A 197 -8.74 1.35 -45.40
N ASP A 198 -7.49 1.80 -45.51
CA ASP A 198 -7.05 3.00 -46.22
C ASP A 198 -7.58 3.03 -47.66
N LYS A 199 -8.04 4.20 -48.11
CA LYS A 199 -7.92 4.61 -49.51
C LYS A 199 -7.60 6.09 -49.60
N ASP A 200 -6.34 6.31 -49.97
CA ASP A 200 -5.82 7.49 -50.65
C ASP A 200 -6.69 7.84 -51.86
N ASP A 201 -6.97 9.13 -52.08
CA ASP A 201 -7.28 9.68 -53.40
C ASP A 201 -6.93 11.19 -53.43
N GLU A 202 -5.75 11.44 -53.98
CA GLU A 202 -5.40 12.47 -54.99
C GLU A 202 -5.78 13.95 -54.78
N ASP A 203 -4.73 14.73 -54.56
CA ASP A 203 -4.36 16.01 -55.16
C ASP A 203 -5.35 16.65 -56.17
N LYS A 204 -5.71 17.91 -55.90
CA LYS A 204 -5.65 18.96 -56.92
C LYS A 204 -5.55 20.35 -56.31
N ASP A 205 -4.43 20.96 -56.64
CA ASP A 205 -4.13 22.38 -56.56
C ASP A 205 -5.21 23.21 -57.25
N ASP A 206 -5.60 24.33 -56.65
CA ASP A 206 -5.95 25.54 -57.39
C ASP A 206 -5.45 26.74 -56.56
N GLU A 207 -4.45 27.41 -57.15
CA GLU A 207 -3.91 28.69 -56.74
C GLU A 207 -4.91 29.84 -57.00
N ASP A 208 -4.52 31.00 -56.48
CA ASP A 208 -4.94 32.35 -56.86
C ASP A 208 -6.19 32.92 -56.18
N LYS A 209 -6.24 34.21 -55.86
CA LYS A 209 -5.31 35.27 -55.47
C LYS A 209 -6.25 36.47 -55.31
N ASP A 210 -5.89 37.35 -54.40
CA ASP A 210 -6.20 38.79 -54.41
C ASP A 210 -7.69 39.21 -54.44
N ASP A 211 -8.14 39.84 -53.36
CA ASP A 211 -8.84 41.12 -53.47
C ASP A 211 -8.57 41.95 -52.20
N GLU A 212 -7.94 43.10 -52.45
CA GLU A 212 -7.54 44.13 -51.51
C GLU A 212 -8.75 44.91 -50.95
N ASP A 213 -8.50 45.54 -49.81
CA ASP A 213 -9.33 46.52 -49.11
C ASP A 213 -9.67 47.77 -49.97
N ASP A 214 -10.95 48.18 -49.97
CA ASP A 214 -11.41 49.58 -49.76
C ASP A 214 -12.94 49.66 -49.58
#